data_AF-A0A084WQN6-F1
#
_entry.id   AF-A0A084WQN6-F1
#
_cell.length_a   1.000
_cell.length_b   1.000
_cell.length_c   1.000
_cell.angle_alpha   90.00
_cell.angle_beta   90.00
_cell.angle_gamma   90.00
#
_symmetry.space_group_name_H-M   'P 1'
#
loop_
_entity.id
_entity.type
_entity.pdbx_description
1 polymer ?
#
loop_
_entity_poly.entity_id
_entity_poly.type
_entity_poly.pdbx_seq_one_letter_code
_entity_poly.pdbx_strand_id
1 'polypeptide(L)'
;MPYILIRGNLASYGHKHPFRVLVSGLKAADIEQLNRFPCGGYSDESTVVYLQHPCVILTALEVLGYRVVASSSTAVKQDYNEYMWTMRKEFSDPEPYLSESASAGVIERDNLANSGREGQGNFNGPSSKIDLPE
;
A
#
# COMPACT_ATOMS: atom_id res chain seq x y z
N MET A 1 -4.82 -5.28 11.13
CA MET A 1 -5.82 -4.89 10.11
C MET A 1 -5.13 -3.93 9.14
N PRO A 2 -5.25 -4.11 7.81
CA PRO A 2 -4.68 -3.19 6.82
C PRO A 2 -5.42 -1.85 6.78
N TYR A 3 -6.73 -1.90 7.05
CA TYR A 3 -7.63 -0.79 6.88
C TYR A 3 -8.03 -0.19 8.22
N ILE A 4 -8.17 1.13 8.22
CA ILE A 4 -8.73 1.92 9.31
C ILE A 4 -9.82 2.83 8.76
N LEU A 5 -10.79 3.15 9.61
CA LEU A 5 -11.88 4.06 9.29
C LEU A 5 -11.76 5.32 10.12
N ILE A 6 -11.82 6.47 9.44
CA ILE A 6 -11.73 7.78 10.04
C ILE A 6 -13.05 8.48 9.80
N ARG A 7 -13.64 9.09 10.83
CA ARG A 7 -14.83 9.96 10.72
C ARG A 7 -14.54 11.30 11.39
N GLY A 8 -14.87 12.39 10.71
CA GLY A 8 -14.70 13.74 11.26
C GLY A 8 -15.45 14.80 10.45
N ASN A 9 -15.44 16.04 10.95
CA ASN A 9 -16.02 17.19 10.25
C ASN A 9 -14.94 18.23 9.99
N LEU A 10 -15.05 18.89 8.83
CA LEU A 10 -14.17 19.98 8.41
C LEU A 10 -14.58 21.31 9.05
N ALA A 11 -15.85 21.44 9.45
CA ALA A 11 -16.35 22.55 10.23
C ALA A 11 -16.25 22.25 11.74
N SER A 12 -16.07 23.33 12.53
CA SER A 12 -15.99 23.24 13.98
C SER A 12 -17.36 22.95 14.62
N TYR A 13 -17.38 22.11 15.66
CA TYR A 13 -18.57 21.81 16.46
C TYR A 13 -18.84 22.81 17.61
N GLY A 14 -17.98 23.81 17.82
CA GLY A 14 -18.16 24.83 18.86
C GLY A 14 -16.87 25.32 19.51
N HIS A 15 -16.98 25.96 20.67
CA HIS A 15 -15.89 26.76 21.25
C HIS A 15 -14.87 26.01 22.12
N LYS A 16 -15.25 24.91 22.81
CA LYS A 16 -14.33 24.21 23.74
C LYS A 16 -13.42 23.18 23.06
N HIS A 17 -13.98 22.38 22.15
CA HIS A 17 -13.23 21.42 21.33
C HIS A 17 -13.77 21.49 19.92
N PRO A 18 -13.16 22.33 19.06
CA PRO A 18 -13.74 22.62 17.75
C PRO A 18 -13.80 21.37 16.87
N PHE A 19 -12.88 20.42 17.06
CA PHE A 19 -12.80 19.23 16.21
C PHE A 19 -12.82 17.95 17.02
N ARG A 20 -13.45 16.93 16.45
CA ARG A 20 -13.48 15.56 16.95
C ARG A 20 -13.34 14.63 15.76
N VAL A 21 -12.33 13.76 15.81
CA VAL A 21 -12.03 12.76 14.79
C VAL A 21 -12.04 11.40 15.46
N LEU A 22 -12.87 10.50 14.94
CA LEU A 22 -12.93 9.11 15.38
C LEU A 22 -12.07 8.28 14.45
N VAL A 23 -11.17 7.47 15.00
CA VAL A 23 -10.34 6.54 14.23
C VAL A 23 -10.54 5.13 14.78
N SER A 24 -11.05 4.24 13.94
CA SER A 24 -11.32 2.84 14.28
C SER A 24 -10.34 1.90 13.60
N GLY A 25 -9.93 0.86 14.31
CA GLY A 25 -9.10 -0.24 13.78
C GLY A 25 -7.59 -0.03 13.87
N LEU A 26 -7.12 0.98 14.62
CA LEU A 26 -5.70 1.19 14.87
C LEU A 26 -5.08 0.04 15.65
N LYS A 27 -3.83 -0.29 15.33
CA LYS A 27 -3.01 -1.20 16.14
C LYS A 27 -2.46 -0.46 17.36
N ALA A 28 -2.23 -1.17 18.46
CA ALA A 28 -1.68 -0.60 19.70
C ALA A 28 -0.43 0.26 19.49
N ALA A 29 0.53 -0.21 18.69
CA ALA A 29 1.75 0.55 18.37
C ALA A 29 1.48 1.87 17.65
N ASP A 30 0.48 1.92 16.76
CA ASP A 30 0.10 3.16 16.07
C ASP A 30 -0.64 4.12 17.04
N ILE A 31 -1.45 3.58 17.96
CA ILE A 31 -2.11 4.36 19.02
C ILE A 31 -1.06 5.07 19.90
N GLU A 32 -0.01 4.35 20.31
CA GLU A 32 1.07 4.91 21.12
C GLU A 32 1.76 6.09 20.43
N GLN A 33 2.02 6.01 19.12
CA GLN A 33 2.61 7.13 18.37
C GLN A 33 1.66 8.33 18.25
N LEU A 34 0.35 8.09 18.24
CA LEU A 34 -0.67 9.15 18.19
C LEU A 34 -1.01 9.75 19.56
N ASN A 35 -0.52 9.20 20.68
CA ASN A 35 -0.76 9.72 22.03
C ASN A 35 -0.26 11.15 22.27
N ARG A 36 0.55 11.69 21.35
CA ARG A 36 0.96 13.12 21.35
C ARG A 36 -0.20 14.08 21.09
N PHE A 37 -1.30 13.60 20.48
CA PHE A 37 -2.47 14.43 20.19
C PHE A 37 -3.45 14.39 21.37
N PRO A 38 -4.12 15.52 21.68
CA PRO A 38 -5.19 15.52 22.67
C PRO A 38 -6.26 14.46 22.34
N CYS A 39 -6.46 13.53 23.27
CA CYS A 39 -7.38 12.41 23.12
C CYS A 39 -8.63 12.63 24.00
N GLY A 40 -9.80 12.44 23.42
CA GLY A 40 -11.09 12.45 24.11
C GLY A 40 -11.46 11.09 24.72
N GLY A 41 -10.55 10.11 24.68
CA GLY A 41 -10.79 8.73 25.10
C GLY A 41 -11.28 7.83 23.98
N TYR A 42 -11.90 6.71 24.36
CA TYR A 42 -12.47 5.72 23.46
C TYR A 42 -13.98 5.96 23.31
N SER A 43 -14.51 5.90 22.08
CA SER A 43 -15.97 5.92 21.86
C SER A 43 -16.59 4.52 21.95
N ASP A 44 -15.78 3.49 21.68
CA ASP A 44 -16.08 2.06 21.80
C ASP A 44 -14.76 1.28 21.95
N GLU A 45 -14.81 -0.05 21.98
CA GLU A 45 -13.63 -0.91 22.19
C GLU A 45 -12.52 -0.75 21.13
N SER A 46 -12.85 -0.23 19.95
CA SER A 46 -11.96 -0.20 18.78
C SER A 46 -11.67 1.20 18.23
N THR A 47 -12.36 2.22 18.76
CA THR A 47 -12.38 3.56 18.19
C THR A 47 -11.86 4.61 19.17
N VAL A 48 -10.77 5.28 18.78
CA VAL A 48 -10.15 6.36 19.54
C VAL A 48 -10.69 7.72 19.06
N VAL A 49 -10.94 8.63 19.99
CA VAL A 49 -11.38 10.00 19.70
C VAL A 49 -10.20 10.96 19.84
N TYR A 50 -9.81 11.61 18.74
CA TYR A 50 -8.82 12.69 18.74
C TYR A 50 -9.50 14.05 18.66
N LEU A 51 -9.07 15.00 19.49
CA LEU A 51 -9.62 16.35 19.58
C LEU A 51 -8.87 17.33 18.66
N GLN A 52 -8.72 16.94 17.39
CA GLN A 52 -7.93 17.67 16.40
C GLN A 52 -8.62 17.70 15.03
N HIS A 53 -8.27 18.67 14.18
CA HIS A 53 -8.83 18.77 12.82
C HIS A 53 -8.53 17.51 11.99
N PRO A 54 -9.46 17.02 11.15
CA PRO A 54 -9.28 15.82 10.33
C PRO A 54 -7.95 15.77 9.57
N CYS A 55 -7.57 16.85 8.89
CA CYS A 55 -6.31 16.89 8.13
C CYS A 55 -5.07 16.59 8.98
N VAL A 56 -5.02 17.02 10.24
CA VAL A 56 -3.85 16.76 11.10
C VAL A 56 -3.74 15.28 11.42
N ILE A 57 -4.88 14.63 11.70
CA ILE A 57 -4.93 13.20 12.00
C ILE A 57 -4.61 12.38 10.74
N LEU A 58 -5.18 12.73 9.60
CA LEU A 58 -4.88 12.07 8.32
C LEU A 58 -3.39 12.16 7.98
N THR A 59 -2.78 13.33 8.10
CA THR A 59 -1.33 13.49 7.85
C THR A 59 -0.47 12.70 8.85
N ALA A 60 -0.87 12.63 10.12
CA ALA A 60 -0.16 11.79 11.08
C ALA A 60 -0.24 10.30 10.72
N LEU A 61 -1.40 9.84 10.24
CA LEU A 61 -1.59 8.48 9.75
C LEU A 61 -0.77 8.21 8.48
N GLU A 62 -0.61 9.20 7.60
CA GLU A 62 0.28 9.11 6.43
C GLU A 62 1.75 8.89 6.82
N VAL A 63 2.23 9.59 7.86
CA VAL A 63 3.58 9.37 8.41
C VAL A 63 3.72 7.94 8.97
N LEU A 64 2.64 7.37 9.51
CA LEU A 64 2.60 5.97 9.96
C LEU A 64 2.49 4.97 8.79
N GLY A 65 2.44 5.43 7.54
CA GLY A 65 2.39 4.59 6.33
C GLY A 65 0.98 4.23 5.86
N TYR A 66 -0.06 4.85 6.41
CA TYR A 66 -1.42 4.71 5.88
C TYR A 66 -1.61 5.63 4.67
N ARG A 67 -2.45 5.22 3.71
CA ARG A 67 -2.85 6.03 2.56
C ARG A 67 -4.36 6.06 2.44
N VAL A 68 -4.93 7.21 2.10
CA VAL A 68 -6.36 7.31 1.79
C VAL A 68 -6.65 6.51 0.54
N VAL A 69 -7.58 5.55 0.63
CA VAL A 69 -8.03 4.72 -0.51
C VAL A 69 -9.48 4.99 -0.89
N ALA A 70 -10.26 5.58 0.01
CA ALA A 70 -11.61 6.04 -0.26
C ALA A 70 -11.96 7.21 0.66
N SER A 71 -12.78 8.13 0.16
CA SER A 71 -13.42 9.18 0.96
C SER A 71 -14.90 9.25 0.61
N SER A 72 -15.71 9.56 1.61
CA SER A 72 -17.15 9.76 1.44
C SER A 72 -17.64 10.85 2.39
N SER A 73 -18.84 11.37 2.12
CA SER A 73 -19.52 12.27 3.04
C SER A 73 -20.97 11.87 3.17
N THR A 74 -21.55 12.17 4.33
CA THR A 74 -22.99 12.07 4.56
C THR A 74 -23.50 13.44 4.96
N ALA A 75 -24.58 13.89 4.29
CA ALA A 75 -25.29 15.09 4.67
C ALA A 75 -26.48 14.66 5.54
N VAL A 76 -26.36 14.84 6.86
CA VAL A 76 -27.42 14.45 7.81
C VAL A 76 -28.44 15.58 7.97
N LYS A 77 -27.97 16.85 7.93
CA LYS A 77 -28.77 18.10 7.91
C LYS A 77 -28.01 19.16 7.10
N GLN A 78 -28.69 20.23 6.67
CA GLN A 78 -28.15 21.27 5.76
C GLN A 78 -26.77 21.84 6.15
N ASP A 79 -26.38 21.78 7.42
CA ASP A 79 -25.09 22.31 7.89
C ASP A 79 -24.21 21.28 8.64
N TYR A 80 -24.60 20.00 8.64
CA TYR A 80 -23.89 18.94 9.36
C TYR A 80 -23.43 17.87 8.38
N ASN A 81 -22.28 18.14 7.76
CA ASN A 81 -21.59 17.22 6.88
C ASN A 81 -20.57 16.42 7.69
N GLU A 82 -20.75 15.11 7.72
CA GLU A 82 -19.75 14.21 8.26
C GLU A 82 -18.98 13.58 7.12
N TYR A 83 -17.66 13.61 7.25
CA TYR A 83 -16.74 13.05 6.29
C TYR A 83 -16.15 11.78 6.85
N MET A 84 -15.98 10.81 5.96
CA MET A 84 -15.35 9.54 6.27
C MET A 84 -14.19 9.30 5.32
N TRP A 85 -13.12 8.70 5.85
CA TRP A 85 -11.98 8.25 5.07
C TRP A 85 -11.67 6.82 5.44
N THR A 86 -11.45 5.99 4.42
CA THR A 86 -10.81 4.69 4.61
C THR A 86 -9.35 4.86 4.26
N MET A 87 -8.48 4.53 5.20
CA MET A 87 -7.05 4.48 4.93
C MET A 87 -6.53 3.06 5.02
N ARG A 88 -5.53 2.74 4.21
CA ARG A 88 -4.88 1.43 4.14
C ARG A 88 -3.38 1.59 4.37
N LYS A 89 -2.78 0.74 5.21
CA LYS A 89 -1.33 0.56 5.28
C LYS A 89 -0.94 -0.63 4.39
N GLU A 90 -0.05 -0.40 3.44
CA GLU A 90 0.51 -1.49 2.64
C GLU A 90 1.37 -2.38 3.57
N PHE A 91 1.17 -3.69 3.48
CA PHE A 91 2.07 -4.65 4.11
C PHE A 91 3.15 -4.98 3.09
N SER A 92 4.41 -5.02 3.53
CA SER A 92 5.40 -5.79 2.79
C SER A 92 4.88 -7.22 2.71
N ASP A 93 4.77 -7.78 1.50
CA ASP A 93 4.56 -9.21 1.38
C ASP A 93 5.68 -9.92 2.16
N PRO A 94 5.37 -11.00 2.91
CA PRO A 94 6.43 -11.79 3.53
C PRO A 94 7.40 -12.21 2.41
N GLU A 95 8.71 -11.97 2.61
CA GLU A 95 9.72 -12.38 1.64
C GLU A 95 9.45 -13.85 1.25
N PRO A 96 9.41 -14.18 -0.05
CA PRO A 96 9.22 -15.56 -0.46
C PRO A 96 10.31 -16.36 0.21
N TYR A 97 9.92 -17.39 0.99
CA TYR A 97 10.84 -18.28 1.68
C TYR A 97 11.93 -18.66 0.69
N LEU A 98 13.14 -18.11 0.88
CA LEU A 98 14.32 -18.55 0.17
C LEU A 98 14.50 -20.00 0.60
N SER A 99 13.94 -20.93 -0.17
CA SER A 99 14.26 -22.34 -0.05
C SER A 99 15.77 -22.44 -0.07
N GLU A 100 16.36 -23.08 0.94
CA GLU A 100 17.80 -23.25 1.17
C GLU A 100 18.54 -24.02 0.04
N SER A 101 18.05 -23.98 -1.20
CA SER A 101 18.52 -24.74 -2.35
C SER A 101 19.37 -23.93 -3.34
N ALA A 102 19.61 -22.63 -3.10
CA ALA A 102 20.35 -21.76 -4.01
C ALA A 102 21.86 -21.63 -3.69
N SER A 103 22.45 -22.56 -2.94
CA SER A 103 23.89 -22.63 -2.65
C SER A 103 24.58 -23.88 -3.23
N ALA A 104 24.03 -24.50 -4.28
CA ALA A 104 24.76 -25.47 -5.09
C ALA A 104 25.39 -24.74 -6.28
N GLY A 105 26.73 -24.67 -6.28
CA GLY A 105 27.54 -23.84 -7.15
C GLY A 105 27.25 -23.93 -8.65
N VAL A 106 27.40 -22.79 -9.31
CA VAL A 106 27.59 -22.73 -10.77
C VAL A 106 28.92 -23.43 -11.07
N ILE A 107 28.84 -24.72 -11.39
CA ILE A 107 29.95 -25.49 -11.94
C ILE A 107 30.20 -24.95 -13.35
N GLU A 108 31.33 -24.26 -13.56
CA GLU A 108 31.92 -24.05 -14.87
C GLU A 108 32.06 -25.41 -15.56
N ARG A 109 31.31 -25.63 -16.65
CA ARG A 109 31.55 -26.75 -17.55
C ARG A 109 32.53 -26.30 -18.62
N ASP A 110 33.79 -26.67 -18.44
CA ASP A 110 34.81 -26.67 -19.48
C ASP A 110 34.34 -27.49 -20.69
N ASN A 111 34.11 -26.84 -21.83
CA ASN A 111 33.85 -27.50 -23.11
C ASN A 111 35.19 -27.80 -23.79
N LEU A 112 35.77 -28.97 -23.49
CA LEU A 112 36.84 -29.55 -24.31
C LEU A 112 36.25 -30.36 -25.48
N ALA A 113 36.58 -29.88 -26.68
CA ALA A 113 36.90 -30.60 -27.91
C ALA A 113 36.13 -31.89 -28.25
N ASN A 114 35.42 -31.85 -29.39
CA ASN A 114 35.40 -33.01 -30.27
C ASN A 114 35.77 -32.62 -31.70
N SER A 115 36.66 -33.42 -32.27
CA SER A 115 37.39 -33.19 -33.50
C SER A 115 36.75 -33.97 -34.64
N GLY A 116 36.56 -33.31 -35.79
CA GLY A 116 36.86 -33.93 -37.09
C GLY A 116 35.72 -34.56 -37.92
N ARG A 117 35.68 -34.09 -39.19
CA ARG A 117 35.22 -34.72 -40.45
C ARG A 117 33.70 -34.93 -40.61
N GLU A 118 33.07 -34.69 -41.76
CA GLU A 118 33.44 -34.28 -43.12
C GLU A 118 32.12 -33.88 -43.84
N GLY A 119 32.16 -33.03 -44.87
CA GLY A 119 31.13 -33.03 -45.91
C GLY A 119 30.66 -31.66 -46.43
N GLN A 120 31.00 -31.40 -47.69
CA GLN A 120 30.78 -30.21 -48.51
C GLN A 120 29.30 -29.88 -48.83
N GLY A 121 29.01 -28.60 -49.08
CA GLY A 121 27.79 -28.18 -49.76
C GLY A 121 27.63 -26.66 -49.83
N ASN A 122 28.38 -26.02 -50.73
CA ASN A 122 28.37 -24.59 -51.00
C ASN A 122 27.32 -24.28 -52.08
N PHE A 123 26.24 -23.52 -51.82
CA PHE A 123 25.45 -22.89 -52.90
C PHE A 123 24.74 -21.59 -52.45
N ASN A 124 24.74 -20.65 -53.40
CA ASN A 124 24.34 -19.24 -53.36
C ASN A 124 22.84 -18.97 -53.05
N GLY A 125 22.51 -17.72 -52.68
CA GLY A 125 21.18 -17.16 -52.30
C GLY A 125 20.08 -17.18 -53.39
N PRO A 126 19.05 -16.28 -53.42
CA PRO A 126 18.76 -15.09 -52.61
C PRO A 126 17.29 -15.00 -52.08
N SER A 127 17.00 -13.86 -51.44
CA SER A 127 15.74 -13.20 -51.04
C SER A 127 14.41 -13.65 -51.67
N SER A 128 13.38 -13.81 -50.82
CA SER A 128 11.98 -13.54 -51.21
C SER A 128 11.12 -13.11 -50.01
N LYS A 129 10.20 -12.20 -50.32
CA LYS A 129 9.41 -11.28 -49.51
C LYS A 129 8.02 -11.85 -49.15
N ILE A 130 7.48 -11.34 -48.02
CA ILE A 130 6.07 -10.95 -47.74
C ILE A 130 4.99 -12.05 -47.62
N ASP A 131 4.23 -12.07 -46.50
CA ASP A 131 2.79 -11.66 -46.50
C ASP A 131 2.20 -11.41 -45.09
N LEU A 132 1.41 -10.34 -44.96
CA LEU A 132 0.54 -10.01 -43.81
C LEU A 132 -0.89 -10.45 -44.13
N PRO A 133 -1.68 -10.97 -43.17
CA PRO A 133 -3.11 -11.18 -43.35
C PRO A 133 -3.95 -9.95 -43.00
N GLU A 134 -5.10 -9.81 -43.68
CA GLU A 134 -6.18 -8.82 -43.51
C GLU A 134 -6.72 -8.67 -42.08
#